data_AF-A0A9W4RZX8-F1
#
_entry.id   AF-A0A9W4RZX8-F1
#
_cell.length_a   1.000
_cell.length_b   1.000
_cell.length_c   1.000
_cell.angle_alpha   90.00
_cell.angle_beta   90.00
_cell.angle_gamma   90.00
#
_symmetry.space_group_name_H-M   'P 1'
#
loop_
_entity.id
_entity.type
_entity.pdbx_description
1 polymer ?
#
loop_
_entity_poly.entity_id
_entity_poly.type
_entity_poly.pdbx_seq_one_letter_code
_entity_poly.pdbx_strand_id
1 'polypeptide(L)'
;GCPLVQVSLFGSEDPDAHYRLGRAVAELRDEGVVIIGAGMSVHNLYDMGGGPEPMPYSVSFDDALKEAVESKAEQRQEKMAQVCKRPDAKQAHPWMDHLMPVHVAAGAAGDDLGKQLWTMQEGSFAWAQYRFGSVPKT
;
A
#
# COMPACT_ATOMS: atom_id res chain seq x y z
N GLY A 1 21.62 15.33 7.39
CA GLY A 1 20.45 15.41 6.50
C GLY A 1 20.47 14.22 5.57
N CYS A 2 19.31 13.73 5.14
CA CYS A 2 19.19 12.65 4.15
C CYS A 2 18.75 13.26 2.81
N PRO A 3 19.47 13.04 1.69
CA PRO A 3 19.02 13.47 0.36
C PRO A 3 17.65 12.85 0.00
N LEU A 4 16.80 13.61 -0.68
CA LEU A 4 15.46 13.18 -1.07
C LEU A 4 15.28 13.30 -2.59
N VAL A 5 14.72 12.25 -3.20
CA VAL A 5 14.22 12.26 -4.58
C VAL A 5 12.73 12.00 -4.54
N GLN A 6 11.95 12.82 -5.23
CA GLN A 6 10.51 12.63 -5.39
C GLN A 6 10.22 12.01 -6.75
N VAL A 7 9.37 10.98 -6.76
CA VAL A 7 8.97 10.27 -7.97
C VAL A 7 7.45 10.31 -8.06
N SER A 8 6.92 10.71 -9.22
CA SER A 8 5.49 10.69 -9.48
C SER A 8 5.01 9.29 -9.86
N LEU A 9 3.76 8.97 -9.53
CA LEU A 9 3.09 7.74 -9.96
C LEU A 9 2.63 7.84 -11.42
N PHE A 10 2.24 6.71 -12.01
CA PHE A 10 1.55 6.73 -13.30
C PHE A 10 0.15 7.35 -13.13
N GLY A 11 -0.35 7.99 -14.19
CA GLY A 11 -1.72 8.53 -14.20
C GLY A 11 -2.84 7.48 -14.29
N SER A 12 -2.49 6.19 -14.32
CA SER A 12 -3.43 5.06 -14.38
C SER A 12 -3.68 4.45 -13.01
N GLU A 13 -4.82 3.82 -12.79
CA GLU A 13 -5.10 3.02 -11.57
C GLU A 13 -4.59 1.57 -11.64
N ASP A 14 -3.69 1.25 -12.58
CA ASP A 14 -3.21 -0.13 -12.79
C ASP A 14 -2.27 -0.57 -11.64
N PRO A 15 -2.69 -1.52 -10.78
CA PRO A 15 -1.87 -2.01 -9.67
C PRO A 15 -0.60 -2.72 -10.16
N ASP A 16 -0.65 -3.41 -11.29
CA ASP A 16 0.48 -4.16 -11.84
C ASP A 16 1.52 -3.23 -12.47
N ALA A 17 1.10 -2.09 -13.04
CA ALA A 17 2.03 -1.06 -13.50
C ALA A 17 2.84 -0.48 -12.34
N HIS A 18 2.20 -0.16 -11.21
CA HIS A 18 2.87 0.36 -10.03
C HIS A 18 3.76 -0.69 -9.34
N TYR A 19 3.33 -1.96 -9.33
CA TYR A 19 4.18 -3.05 -8.84
C TYR A 19 5.44 -3.23 -9.71
N ARG A 20 5.31 -3.12 -11.05
CA ARG A 20 6.44 -3.12 -11.98
C ARG A 20 7.38 -1.94 -11.75
N LEU A 21 6.85 -0.74 -11.47
CA LEU A 21 7.67 0.41 -11.10
C LEU A 21 8.50 0.12 -9.84
N GLY A 22 7.88 -0.44 -8.81
CA GLY A 22 8.58 -0.89 -7.60
C GLY A 22 9.73 -1.85 -7.90
N ARG A 23 9.47 -2.87 -8.73
CA ARG A 23 10.51 -3.82 -9.17
C ARG A 23 11.67 -3.13 -9.90
N ALA A 24 11.37 -2.15 -10.74
CA ALA A 24 12.39 -1.43 -11.51
C ALA A 24 13.35 -0.61 -10.63
N VAL A 25 12.93 -0.21 -9.42
CA VAL A 25 13.76 0.54 -8.47
C VAL A 25 14.28 -0.33 -7.32
N ALA A 26 14.02 -1.64 -7.33
CA ALA A 26 14.35 -2.53 -6.21
C ALA A 26 15.86 -2.57 -5.90
N GLU A 27 16.72 -2.55 -6.92
CA GLU A 27 18.18 -2.60 -6.77
C GLU A 27 18.75 -1.40 -5.99
N LEU A 28 18.05 -0.26 -5.97
CA LEU A 28 18.48 0.91 -5.17
C LEU A 28 18.54 0.60 -3.67
N ARG A 29 17.81 -0.41 -3.21
CA ARG A 29 17.83 -0.85 -1.81
C ARG A 29 19.19 -1.41 -1.41
N ASP A 30 19.93 -1.99 -2.35
CA ASP A 30 21.29 -2.50 -2.13
C ASP A 30 22.33 -1.37 -2.18
N GLU A 31 21.95 -0.19 -2.65
CA GLU A 31 22.76 1.04 -2.70
C GLU A 31 22.55 1.96 -1.49
N GLY A 32 21.85 1.48 -0.45
CA GLY A 32 21.57 2.26 0.77
C GLY A 32 20.44 3.28 0.62
N VAL A 33 19.59 3.14 -0.41
CA VAL A 33 18.40 3.98 -0.60
C VAL A 33 17.19 3.36 0.08
N VAL A 34 16.45 4.17 0.85
CA VAL A 34 15.15 3.78 1.42
C VAL A 34 14.04 4.19 0.45
N ILE A 35 13.21 3.23 0.06
CA ILE A 35 12.03 3.46 -0.78
C ILE A 35 10.81 3.64 0.12
N ILE A 36 10.14 4.79 0.00
CA ILE A 36 8.98 5.15 0.81
C ILE A 36 7.78 5.36 -0.12
N GLY A 37 6.75 4.52 0.05
CA GLY A 37 5.42 4.76 -0.52
C GLY A 37 4.53 5.44 0.52
N ALA A 38 4.04 6.64 0.22
CA ALA A 38 3.14 7.40 1.10
C ALA A 38 1.75 7.50 0.47
N GLY A 39 0.74 7.00 1.17
CA GLY A 39 -0.65 6.91 0.71
C GLY A 39 -1.57 6.52 1.87
N MET A 40 -2.70 5.89 1.58
CA MET A 40 -3.69 5.43 2.57
C MET A 40 -4.26 4.06 2.20
N SER A 41 -4.54 3.22 3.20
CA SER A 41 -5.12 1.89 2.95
C SER A 41 -6.60 1.99 2.56
N VAL A 42 -7.33 2.97 3.09
CA VAL A 42 -8.70 3.34 2.67
C VAL A 42 -8.81 4.86 2.61
N HIS A 43 -9.35 5.40 1.51
CA HIS A 43 -9.47 6.84 1.28
C HIS A 43 -10.75 7.20 0.52
N ASN A 44 -11.86 7.32 1.26
CA ASN A 44 -13.12 7.78 0.71
C ASN A 44 -13.57 9.12 1.31
N LEU A 45 -13.44 10.18 0.52
CA LEU A 45 -13.86 11.53 0.90
C LEU A 45 -15.38 11.75 0.78
N TYR A 46 -16.11 10.93 0.02
CA TYR A 46 -17.57 11.08 -0.11
C TYR A 46 -18.31 10.75 1.19
N ASP A 47 -17.77 9.82 1.97
CA ASP A 47 -18.32 9.40 3.26
C ASP A 47 -17.64 10.12 4.45
N MET A 48 -16.79 11.12 4.17
CA MET A 48 -16.10 11.90 5.20
C MET A 48 -17.11 12.69 6.06
N GLY A 49 -16.94 12.64 7.38
CA GLY A 49 -17.84 13.29 8.34
C GLY A 49 -18.96 12.40 8.87
N GLY A 50 -18.98 11.11 8.52
CA GLY A 50 -19.91 10.10 9.07
C GLY A 50 -19.68 9.73 10.55
N GLY A 51 -18.73 10.38 11.23
CA GLY A 51 -18.32 10.07 12.60
C GLY A 51 -17.02 9.26 12.68
N PRO A 52 -16.50 9.01 13.90
CA PRO A 52 -15.23 8.32 14.11
C PRO A 52 -15.35 6.79 13.97
N GLU A 53 -16.56 6.24 14.14
CA GLU A 53 -16.79 4.80 14.06
C GLU A 53 -16.40 4.27 12.66
N PRO A 54 -15.49 3.28 12.56
CA PRO A 54 -15.07 2.75 11.28
C PRO A 54 -16.24 2.20 10.46
N MET A 55 -16.33 2.64 9.20
CA MET A 55 -17.28 2.09 8.26
C MET A 55 -16.94 0.62 7.97
N PRO A 56 -17.93 -0.26 7.75
CA PRO A 56 -17.66 -1.69 7.50
C PRO A 56 -16.70 -1.95 6.33
N TYR A 57 -16.79 -1.15 5.25
CA TYR A 57 -15.87 -1.28 4.11
C TYR A 57 -14.44 -0.81 4.45
N SER A 58 -14.29 0.16 5.37
CA SER A 58 -12.98 0.63 5.81
C SER A 58 -12.21 -0.48 6.51
N VAL A 59 -12.88 -1.20 7.41
CA VAL A 59 -12.31 -2.36 8.11
C VAL A 59 -12.04 -3.49 7.13
N SER A 60 -13.04 -3.86 6.31
CA SER A 60 -12.92 -5.01 5.41
C SER A 60 -11.83 -4.86 4.35
N PHE A 61 -11.67 -3.64 3.81
CA PHE A 61 -10.66 -3.37 2.80
C PHE A 61 -9.25 -3.28 3.40
N ASP A 62 -9.09 -2.64 4.56
CA ASP A 62 -7.80 -2.55 5.26
C ASP A 62 -7.28 -3.94 5.64
N ASP A 63 -8.14 -4.81 6.18
CA ASP A 63 -7.79 -6.19 6.52
C ASP A 63 -7.41 -7.01 5.28
N ALA A 64 -8.15 -6.88 4.18
CA ALA A 64 -7.83 -7.57 2.93
C ALA A 64 -6.50 -7.09 2.33
N LEU A 65 -6.22 -5.79 2.41
CA LEU A 65 -4.94 -5.23 1.98
C LEU A 65 -3.80 -5.77 2.84
N LYS A 66 -3.97 -5.83 4.16
CA LYS A 66 -2.99 -6.42 5.08
C LYS A 66 -2.68 -7.86 4.70
N GLU A 67 -3.70 -8.70 4.53
CA GLU A 67 -3.52 -10.11 4.15
C GLU A 67 -2.77 -10.26 2.83
N ALA A 68 -3.05 -9.39 1.85
CA ALA A 68 -2.35 -9.39 0.57
C ALA A 68 -0.88 -8.95 0.73
N VAL A 69 -0.61 -7.88 1.47
CA VAL A 69 0.74 -7.34 1.68
C VAL A 69 1.63 -8.31 2.48
N GLU A 70 1.09 -8.94 3.52
CA GLU A 70 1.81 -9.90 4.37
C GLU A 70 1.93 -11.30 3.75
N SER A 71 1.33 -11.53 2.58
CA SER A 71 1.47 -12.80 1.89
C SER A 71 2.89 -13.07 1.39
N LYS A 72 3.14 -14.35 1.09
CA LYS A 72 4.41 -14.79 0.51
C LYS A 72 4.70 -14.03 -0.79
N ALA A 73 5.97 -13.73 -1.04
CA ALA A 73 6.39 -12.90 -2.16
C ALA A 73 5.84 -13.39 -3.51
N GLU A 74 5.81 -14.72 -3.73
CA GLU A 74 5.31 -15.32 -4.96
C GLU A 74 3.80 -15.12 -5.20
N GLN A 75 3.02 -14.80 -4.16
CA GLN A 75 1.57 -14.58 -4.23
C GLN A 75 1.18 -13.10 -4.06
N ARG A 76 2.09 -12.27 -3.54
CA ARG A 76 1.77 -10.89 -3.11
C ARG A 76 1.21 -10.04 -4.22
N GLN A 77 1.88 -10.01 -5.37
CA GLN A 77 1.45 -9.19 -6.50
C GLN A 77 0.00 -9.55 -6.91
N GLU A 78 -0.28 -10.84 -7.09
CA GLU A 78 -1.60 -11.30 -7.49
C GLU A 78 -2.65 -10.93 -6.44
N LYS A 79 -2.41 -11.21 -5.16
CA LYS A 79 -3.36 -10.90 -4.08
C LYS A 79 -3.64 -9.40 -3.98
N MET A 80 -2.61 -8.55 -4.11
CA MET A 80 -2.79 -7.10 -4.08
C MET A 80 -3.61 -6.61 -5.29
N ALA A 81 -3.38 -7.17 -6.48
CA ALA A 81 -4.19 -6.87 -7.66
C ALA A 81 -5.66 -7.33 -7.50
N GLN A 82 -5.90 -8.43 -6.77
CA GLN A 82 -7.26 -8.89 -6.45
C GLN A 82 -7.96 -8.00 -5.41
N VAL A 83 -7.23 -7.43 -4.44
CA VAL A 83 -7.80 -6.44 -3.50
C VAL A 83 -8.43 -5.27 -4.26
N CYS A 84 -7.80 -4.80 -5.34
CA CYS A 84 -8.33 -3.72 -6.20
C CYS A 84 -9.61 -4.10 -6.96
N LYS A 85 -9.98 -5.38 -7.01
CA LYS A 85 -11.17 -5.91 -7.72
C LYS A 85 -12.28 -6.34 -6.76
N ARG A 86 -12.09 -6.18 -5.45
CA ARG A 86 -13.10 -6.56 -4.46
C ARG A 86 -14.39 -5.74 -4.64
N PRO A 87 -15.56 -6.27 -4.23
CA PRO A 87 -16.83 -5.55 -4.32
C PRO A 87 -16.84 -4.21 -3.58
N ASP A 88 -16.10 -4.11 -2.48
CA ASP A 88 -15.97 -2.91 -1.65
C ASP A 88 -14.87 -1.94 -2.11
N ALA A 89 -14.10 -2.30 -3.15
CA ALA A 89 -12.91 -1.55 -3.55
C ALA A 89 -13.22 -0.11 -3.98
N LYS A 90 -14.28 0.10 -4.78
CA LYS A 90 -14.70 1.45 -5.20
C LYS A 90 -15.34 2.27 -4.09
N GLN A 91 -15.81 1.63 -3.02
CA GLN A 91 -16.27 2.33 -1.83
C GLN A 91 -15.10 2.71 -0.93
N ALA A 92 -14.11 1.83 -0.78
CA ALA A 92 -12.87 2.14 -0.06
C ALA A 92 -12.02 3.22 -0.75
N HIS A 93 -12.05 3.21 -2.08
CA HIS A 93 -11.26 4.08 -2.95
C HIS A 93 -12.10 4.44 -4.19
N PRO A 94 -12.84 5.57 -4.16
CA PRO A 94 -13.50 6.07 -5.36
C PRO A 94 -12.49 6.25 -6.52
N TRP A 95 -11.29 6.70 -6.15
CA TRP A 95 -10.06 6.65 -6.93
C TRP A 95 -8.98 5.90 -6.15
N MET A 96 -8.18 5.09 -6.84
CA MET A 96 -7.16 4.20 -6.26
C MET A 96 -5.78 4.86 -6.10
N ASP A 97 -5.68 6.16 -6.36
CA ASP A 97 -4.42 6.92 -6.35
C ASP A 97 -3.68 6.83 -5.00
N HIS A 98 -4.41 6.90 -3.88
CA HIS A 98 -3.86 6.79 -2.54
C HIS A 98 -3.44 5.35 -2.17
N LEU A 99 -3.92 4.35 -2.92
CA LEU A 99 -3.55 2.94 -2.73
C LEU A 99 -2.30 2.56 -3.54
N MET A 100 -2.07 3.18 -4.71
CA MET A 100 -0.95 2.83 -5.59
C MET A 100 0.46 2.89 -4.95
N PRO A 101 0.77 3.82 -4.02
CA PRO A 101 2.06 3.85 -3.33
C PRO A 101 2.48 2.53 -2.66
N VAL A 102 1.53 1.79 -2.06
CA VAL A 102 1.87 0.51 -1.40
C VAL A 102 2.25 -0.58 -2.42
N HIS A 103 1.73 -0.50 -3.64
CA HIS A 103 2.08 -1.41 -4.73
C HIS A 103 3.51 -1.19 -5.21
N VAL A 104 3.97 0.08 -5.25
CA VAL A 104 5.37 0.42 -5.54
C VAL A 104 6.28 -0.14 -4.44
N ALA A 105 5.94 0.10 -3.17
CA ALA A 105 6.74 -0.41 -2.04
C ALA A 105 6.80 -1.94 -2.03
N ALA A 106 5.68 -2.62 -2.29
CA ALA A 106 5.62 -4.08 -2.38
C ALA A 106 6.40 -4.64 -3.57
N GLY A 107 6.38 -3.96 -4.71
CA GLY A 107 7.20 -4.33 -5.88
C GLY A 107 8.69 -4.19 -5.62
N ALA A 108 9.10 -3.13 -4.91
CA ALA A 108 10.49 -2.93 -4.52
C ALA A 108 10.98 -3.92 -3.46
N ALA A 109 10.06 -4.52 -2.69
CA ALA A 109 10.38 -5.47 -1.63
C ALA A 109 11.05 -6.77 -2.13
N GLY A 110 10.85 -7.14 -3.40
CA GLY A 110 11.31 -8.43 -3.90
C GLY A 110 10.75 -9.57 -3.03
N ASP A 111 11.65 -10.42 -2.53
CA ASP A 111 11.30 -11.59 -1.72
C ASP A 111 11.05 -11.29 -0.23
N ASP A 112 11.30 -10.05 0.21
CA ASP A 112 11.09 -9.70 1.61
C ASP A 112 9.61 -9.79 2.01
N LEU A 113 9.35 -10.35 3.19
CA LEU A 113 8.00 -10.41 3.74
C LEU A 113 7.53 -9.03 4.18
N GLY A 114 6.32 -8.67 3.76
CA GLY A 114 5.62 -7.51 4.29
C GLY A 114 5.15 -7.76 5.71
N LYS A 115 5.20 -6.72 6.54
CA LYS A 115 4.64 -6.72 7.89
C LYS A 115 3.91 -5.42 8.13
N GLN A 116 2.65 -5.49 8.54
CA GLN A 116 1.92 -4.34 9.08
C GLN A 116 2.49 -4.02 10.47
N LEU A 117 3.04 -2.82 10.62
CA LEU A 117 3.60 -2.33 11.88
C LEU A 117 2.53 -1.67 12.75
N TRP A 118 1.56 -1.02 12.09
CA TRP A 118 0.50 -0.27 12.73
C TRP A 118 -0.67 -0.11 11.76
N THR A 119 -1.88 -0.07 12.30
CA THR A 119 -3.08 0.35 11.56
C THR A 119 -4.01 1.14 12.49
N MET A 120 -4.81 2.02 11.88
CA MET A 120 -5.92 2.70 12.50
C MET A 120 -7.02 2.85 11.47
N GLN A 121 -8.22 2.44 11.84
CA GLN A 121 -9.43 2.57 11.04
C GLN A 121 -10.29 3.62 11.73
N GLU A 122 -10.80 4.61 10.99
CA GLU A 122 -11.61 5.71 11.55
C GLU A 122 -12.57 6.21 10.46
N GLY A 123 -13.88 6.14 10.71
CA GLY A 123 -14.89 6.55 9.75
C GLY A 123 -14.66 5.95 8.35
N SER A 124 -14.54 6.81 7.35
CA SER A 124 -14.34 6.46 5.94
C SER A 124 -12.86 6.28 5.53
N PHE A 125 -11.95 6.23 6.50
CA PHE A 125 -10.51 6.13 6.29
C PHE A 125 -9.88 4.93 7.01
N ALA A 126 -8.71 4.53 6.51
CA ALA A 126 -7.78 3.68 7.23
C ALA A 126 -6.34 4.10 6.91
N TRP A 127 -5.50 4.12 7.93
CA TRP A 127 -4.08 4.36 7.84
C TRP A 127 -3.35 3.11 8.26
N ALA A 128 -2.48 2.60 7.39
CA ALA A 128 -1.65 1.44 7.70
C ALA A 128 -0.19 1.73 7.37
N GLN A 129 0.70 1.23 8.23
CA GLN A 129 2.14 1.28 8.01
C GLN A 129 2.64 -0.14 7.74
N TYR A 130 3.30 -0.32 6.60
CA TYR A 130 3.91 -1.59 6.21
C TYR A 130 5.42 -1.44 6.13
N ARG A 131 6.14 -2.49 6.51
CA ARG A 131 7.58 -2.62 6.31
C ARG A 131 7.88 -3.89 5.55
N PHE A 132 8.83 -3.79 4.63
CA PHE A 132 9.47 -4.93 3.98
C PHE A 132 10.93 -5.00 4.41
N GLY A 133 11.40 -6.22 4.66
CA GLY A 133 12.78 -6.47 5.09
C GLY A 133 13.01 -6.19 6.58
N SER A 134 14.27 -6.32 6.96
CA SER A 134 14.73 -6.08 8.33
C SER A 134 15.26 -4.66 8.49
N VAL A 135 15.09 -4.11 9.70
CA VAL A 135 15.79 -2.87 10.06
C VAL A 135 17.26 -3.25 10.31
N PRO A 136 18.23 -2.55 9.69
CA PRO A 136 19.64 -2.78 9.99
C PRO A 136 19.87 -2.73 11.49
N LYS A 137 20.52 -3.76 12.05
CA LYS A 137 21.00 -3.70 13.43
C LYS A 137 22.15 -2.70 13.42
N THR A 138 21.95 -1.58 14.11
CA THR A 138 22.99 -0.59 14.40
C THR A 138 24.21 -1.23 15.04
#